data_AF-A0A2H0HXH3-F1
#
_entry.id   AF-A0A2H0HXH3-F1
#
_cell.length_a   1.000
_cell.length_b   1.000
_cell.length_c   1.000
_cell.angle_alpha   90.00
_cell.angle_beta   90.00
_cell.angle_gamma   90.00
#
_symmetry.space_group_name_H-M   'P 1'
#
loop_
_entity.id
_entity.type
_entity.pdbx_description
1 polymer ?
#
loop_
_entity_poly.entity_id
_entity_poly.type
_entity_poly.pdbx_seq_one_letter_code
_entity_poly.pdbx_strand_id
1 'polypeptide(L)'
;TGRVITTSSACTSASQGIGYAYEAIKAGHQIAMLAGGADELDVTSAAVFDTLFATSVRNDTPELTPRPFDRNRDGLVIGEGAGTLVLENLEYARARGAHIHAEVLGFGTNSDGVHVTQPNAETMAIAMRLALHDARVDPQRVGYINAHGTATDHGDIAETQATRAVFGAQTPISSLKSYTGHTLGACGALEAWASINMMREGWFAPTINLDEVDERCAELDYITGVGRTLETDVVMSNNFAFGGINTSLIFRRWDE
;
A
#
# COMPACT_ATOMS: atom_id res chain seq x y z
N THR A 1 27.10 -9.13 11.18
CA THR A 1 27.08 -7.87 10.38
C THR A 1 26.30 -8.13 9.10
N GLY A 2 25.23 -7.39 8.86
CA GLY A 2 24.35 -7.56 7.69
C GLY A 2 24.59 -6.51 6.61
N ARG A 3 23.89 -6.64 5.47
CA ARG A 3 23.89 -5.61 4.41
C ARG A 3 22.94 -4.47 4.75
N VAL A 4 23.21 -3.28 4.20
CA VAL A 4 22.30 -2.14 4.23
C VAL A 4 21.76 -1.92 2.81
N ILE A 5 20.45 -1.77 2.68
CA ILE A 5 19.77 -1.44 1.41
C ILE A 5 19.02 -0.13 1.66
N THR A 6 19.46 0.94 1.03
CA THR A 6 18.85 2.28 1.16
C THR A 6 17.72 2.44 0.16
N THR A 7 16.49 2.39 0.64
CA THR A 7 15.28 2.46 -0.20
C THR A 7 14.59 3.81 -0.13
N SER A 8 15.33 4.92 -0.05
CA SER A 8 14.74 6.26 -0.04
C SER A 8 14.18 6.62 -1.43
N SER A 9 12.92 6.25 -1.66
CA SER A 9 12.18 6.38 -2.92
C SER A 9 10.81 7.03 -2.72
N ALA A 10 10.77 8.10 -1.92
CA ALA A 10 9.55 8.82 -1.55
C ALA A 10 8.47 7.85 -0.99
N CYS A 11 7.25 7.88 -1.53
CA CYS A 11 6.10 7.13 -1.01
C CYS A 11 6.28 5.59 -1.09
N THR A 12 7.19 5.09 -1.92
CA THR A 12 7.49 3.65 -2.02
C THR A 12 8.65 3.22 -1.13
N SER A 13 9.17 4.09 -0.27
CA SER A 13 10.40 3.81 0.47
C SER A 13 10.30 2.56 1.34
N ALA A 14 9.22 2.47 2.13
CA ALA A 14 8.97 1.33 2.98
C ALA A 14 8.61 0.06 2.20
N SER A 15 7.79 0.16 1.15
CA SER A 15 7.35 -1.01 0.38
C SER A 15 8.51 -1.62 -0.43
N GLN A 16 9.40 -0.79 -0.99
CA GLN A 16 10.68 -1.25 -1.55
C GLN A 16 11.60 -1.81 -0.46
N GLY A 17 11.64 -1.20 0.72
CA GLY A 17 12.38 -1.73 1.87
C GLY A 17 11.98 -3.16 2.20
N ILE A 18 10.67 -3.42 2.29
CA ILE A 18 10.09 -4.74 2.53
C ILE A 18 10.38 -5.69 1.36
N GLY A 19 10.12 -5.26 0.13
CA GLY A 19 10.31 -6.08 -1.07
C GLY A 19 11.76 -6.54 -1.27
N TYR A 20 12.71 -5.60 -1.21
CA TYR A 20 14.13 -5.92 -1.38
C TYR A 20 14.72 -6.69 -0.19
N ALA A 21 14.19 -6.50 1.02
CA ALA A 21 14.54 -7.34 2.17
C ALA A 21 14.04 -8.78 1.98
N TYR A 22 12.80 -8.95 1.51
CA TYR A 22 12.23 -10.24 1.15
C TYR A 22 13.07 -10.94 0.07
N GLU A 23 13.44 -10.25 -1.01
CA GLU A 23 14.31 -10.81 -2.06
C GLU A 23 15.69 -11.20 -1.52
N ALA A 24 16.29 -10.38 -0.65
CA ALA A 24 17.59 -10.70 -0.05
C ALA A 24 17.54 -11.97 0.81
N ILE A 25 16.45 -12.20 1.54
CA ILE A 25 16.24 -13.42 2.34
C ILE A 25 15.96 -14.62 1.42
N LYS A 26 15.05 -14.45 0.44
CA LYS A 26 14.70 -15.47 -0.56
C LYS A 26 15.91 -15.95 -1.36
N ALA A 27 16.84 -15.04 -1.68
CA ALA A 27 18.10 -15.35 -2.38
C ALA A 27 19.20 -15.93 -1.47
N GLY A 28 18.94 -16.08 -0.16
CA GLY A 28 19.92 -16.60 0.81
C GLY A 28 21.04 -15.62 1.17
N HIS A 29 20.91 -14.33 0.83
CA HIS A 29 21.92 -13.32 1.16
C HIS A 29 21.87 -12.87 2.62
N GLN A 30 20.71 -12.95 3.27
CA GLN A 30 20.50 -12.64 4.68
C GLN A 30 19.53 -13.65 5.30
N ILE A 31 19.68 -13.92 6.60
CA ILE A 31 18.73 -14.76 7.36
C ILE A 31 17.55 -13.91 7.84
N ALA A 32 17.81 -12.66 8.24
CA ALA A 32 16.81 -11.73 8.73
C ALA A 32 17.15 -10.29 8.30
N MET A 33 16.13 -9.45 8.18
CA MET A 33 16.24 -8.05 7.79
C MET A 33 15.24 -7.21 8.58
N LEU A 34 15.66 -6.02 9.01
CA LEU A 34 14.75 -4.95 9.43
C LEU A 34 14.37 -4.17 8.18
N ALA A 35 13.07 -4.12 7.87
CA ALA A 35 12.57 -3.52 6.65
C ALA A 35 11.42 -2.58 6.94
N GLY A 36 11.49 -1.36 6.42
CA GLY A 36 10.46 -0.37 6.68
C GLY A 36 10.82 1.01 6.14
N GLY A 37 10.17 2.03 6.67
CA GLY A 37 10.39 3.40 6.29
C GLY A 37 9.84 4.35 7.34
N ALA A 38 10.27 5.61 7.25
CA ALA A 38 9.91 6.67 8.16
C ALA A 38 9.89 7.99 7.40
N ASP A 39 9.09 8.93 7.88
CA ASP A 39 9.15 10.33 7.51
C ASP A 39 8.71 11.18 8.70
N GLU A 40 9.35 12.33 8.87
CA GLU A 40 8.94 13.38 9.80
C GLU A 40 8.08 14.41 9.08
N LEU A 41 7.08 14.96 9.77
CA LEU A 41 6.29 16.05 9.23
C LEU A 41 7.08 17.35 9.37
N ASP A 42 7.39 17.95 8.23
CA ASP A 42 7.97 19.29 8.19
C ASP A 42 7.30 20.17 7.13
N VAL A 43 7.53 21.48 7.23
CA VAL A 43 6.95 22.48 6.31
C VAL A 43 7.34 22.22 4.86
N THR A 44 8.55 21.71 4.61
CA THR A 44 9.03 21.41 3.26
C THR A 44 8.36 20.15 2.70
N SER A 45 8.13 19.12 3.53
CA SER A 45 7.34 17.95 3.16
C SER A 45 5.93 18.33 2.73
N ALA A 46 5.25 19.23 3.45
CA ALA A 46 3.95 19.74 3.03
C ALA A 46 4.04 20.56 1.72
N ALA A 47 5.05 21.44 1.61
CA ALA A 47 5.22 22.31 0.44
C ALA A 47 5.45 21.54 -0.87
N VAL A 48 6.08 20.36 -0.83
CA VAL A 48 6.28 19.51 -2.02
C VAL A 48 4.96 19.19 -2.72
N PHE A 49 3.92 18.85 -1.97
CA PHE A 49 2.62 18.48 -2.54
C PHE A 49 1.71 19.70 -2.73
N ASP A 50 1.85 20.72 -1.88
CA ASP A 50 1.07 21.96 -1.97
C ASP A 50 1.39 22.74 -3.25
N THR A 51 2.67 22.81 -3.63
CA THR A 51 3.11 23.44 -4.89
C THR A 51 2.67 22.70 -6.14
N LEU A 52 2.25 21.43 -6.00
CA LEU A 52 1.65 20.62 -7.06
C LEU A 52 0.12 20.69 -7.08
N PHE A 53 -0.50 21.47 -6.18
CA PHE A 53 -1.95 21.51 -5.95
C PHE A 53 -2.55 20.13 -5.66
N ALA A 54 -1.77 19.28 -4.98
CA ALA A 54 -2.18 17.93 -4.64
C ALA A 54 -2.75 17.81 -3.21
N THR A 55 -2.55 18.82 -2.36
CA THR A 55 -3.03 18.90 -0.99
C THR A 55 -4.48 19.34 -0.92
N SER A 56 -5.23 18.75 0.01
CA SER A 56 -6.57 19.23 0.37
C SER A 56 -6.48 20.65 0.92
N VAL A 57 -7.46 21.49 0.56
CA VAL A 57 -7.58 22.88 1.01
C VAL A 57 -8.80 23.10 1.92
N ARG A 58 -9.42 22.01 2.39
CA ARG A 58 -10.50 22.00 3.40
C ARG A 58 -9.98 22.31 4.81
N ASN A 59 -9.37 23.48 4.97
CA ASN A 59 -8.70 23.90 6.20
C ASN A 59 -9.64 24.04 7.41
N ASP A 60 -10.93 24.31 7.16
CA ASP A 60 -11.93 24.52 8.22
C ASP A 60 -12.68 23.24 8.64
N THR A 61 -12.49 22.13 7.91
CA THR A 61 -13.17 20.84 8.16
C THR A 61 -12.20 19.67 8.07
N PRO A 62 -11.15 19.62 8.92
CA PRO A 62 -10.11 18.59 8.86
C PRO A 62 -10.66 17.17 9.07
N GLU A 63 -11.76 17.00 9.81
CA GLU A 63 -12.42 15.71 10.02
C GLU A 63 -13.05 15.13 8.76
N LEU A 64 -13.27 15.95 7.73
CA LEU A 64 -13.92 15.58 6.47
C LEU A 64 -12.92 15.34 5.32
N THR A 65 -11.60 15.35 5.58
CA THR A 65 -10.54 15.18 4.56
C THR A 65 -9.33 14.42 5.14
N PRO A 66 -8.59 13.59 4.37
CA PRO A 66 -8.75 13.29 2.95
C PRO A 66 -9.94 12.37 2.69
N ARG A 67 -10.30 12.23 1.40
CA ARG A 67 -11.47 11.46 0.96
C ARG A 67 -11.13 10.50 -0.19
N PRO A 68 -10.33 9.44 0.03
CA PRO A 68 -9.92 8.56 -1.06
C PRO A 68 -11.12 8.01 -1.84
N PHE A 69 -11.05 8.08 -3.17
CA PHE A 69 -12.06 7.64 -4.14
C PHE A 69 -13.39 8.41 -4.12
N ASP A 70 -13.56 9.37 -3.21
CA ASP A 70 -14.79 10.14 -3.09
C ASP A 70 -14.90 11.17 -4.21
N ARG A 71 -16.12 11.37 -4.72
CA ARG A 71 -16.45 12.36 -5.75
C ARG A 71 -16.04 13.77 -5.35
N ASN A 72 -16.08 14.08 -4.05
CA ASN A 72 -15.81 15.42 -3.51
C ASN A 72 -14.43 15.54 -2.87
N ARG A 73 -13.51 14.61 -3.15
CA ARG A 73 -12.09 14.73 -2.72
C ARG A 73 -11.43 15.93 -3.39
N ASP A 74 -10.58 16.62 -2.65
CA ASP A 74 -9.86 17.81 -3.12
C ASP A 74 -8.35 17.71 -2.96
N GLY A 75 -7.83 16.54 -2.56
CA GLY A 75 -6.41 16.29 -2.40
C GLY A 75 -6.08 15.44 -1.18
N LEU A 76 -4.79 15.16 -1.04
CA LEU A 76 -4.23 14.42 0.08
C LEU A 76 -4.06 15.31 1.32
N VAL A 77 -3.91 14.69 2.48
CA VAL A 77 -3.43 15.33 3.72
C VAL A 77 -2.13 14.64 4.11
N ILE A 78 -1.07 15.38 4.40
CA ILE A 78 0.23 14.80 4.78
C ILE A 78 0.19 14.32 6.22
N GLY A 79 0.70 13.12 6.46
CA GLY A 79 1.00 12.59 7.79
C GLY A 79 2.48 12.30 7.96
N GLU A 80 2.84 11.72 9.10
CA GLU A 80 4.20 11.30 9.43
C GLU A 80 4.20 9.96 10.17
N GLY A 81 5.40 9.46 10.48
CA GLY A 81 5.58 8.32 11.35
C GLY A 81 6.66 7.37 10.85
N ALA A 82 6.66 6.16 11.40
CA ALA A 82 7.58 5.11 11.00
C ALA A 82 6.96 3.74 11.21
N GLY A 83 7.34 2.79 10.38
CA GLY A 83 7.01 1.38 10.55
C GLY A 83 8.22 0.51 10.25
N THR A 84 8.35 -0.62 10.93
CA THR A 84 9.38 -1.62 10.65
C THR A 84 8.81 -3.02 10.83
N LEU A 85 9.03 -3.86 9.83
CA LEU A 85 8.78 -5.29 9.87
C LEU A 85 10.11 -6.02 10.09
N VAL A 86 10.07 -7.07 10.92
CA VAL A 86 11.16 -8.04 11.03
C VAL A 86 10.86 -9.16 10.04
N LEU A 87 11.63 -9.22 8.95
CA LEU A 87 11.55 -10.32 7.99
C LEU A 87 12.63 -11.34 8.34
N GLU A 88 12.28 -12.62 8.28
CA GLU A 88 13.18 -13.71 8.64
C GLU A 88 12.93 -14.92 7.74
N ASN A 89 13.98 -15.69 7.48
CA ASN A 89 13.89 -16.98 6.82
C ASN A 89 13.01 -17.94 7.64
N LEU A 90 12.06 -18.59 6.97
CA LEU A 90 11.04 -19.41 7.62
C LEU A 90 11.63 -20.58 8.44
N GLU A 91 12.68 -21.24 7.97
CA GLU A 91 13.30 -22.36 8.69
C GLU A 91 13.93 -21.89 10.00
N TYR A 92 14.58 -20.73 9.99
CA TYR A 92 15.17 -20.12 11.20
C TYR A 92 14.10 -19.67 12.18
N ALA A 93 13.05 -19.00 11.69
CA ALA A 93 11.91 -18.57 12.50
C ALA A 93 11.26 -19.79 13.20
N ARG A 94 11.02 -20.88 12.46
CA ARG A 94 10.48 -22.13 13.02
C ARG A 94 11.42 -22.80 14.02
N ALA A 95 12.72 -22.88 13.72
CA ALA A 95 13.70 -23.53 14.59
C ALA A 95 13.79 -22.88 15.98
N ARG A 96 13.58 -21.57 16.08
CA ARG A 96 13.57 -20.83 17.35
C ARG A 96 12.18 -20.64 17.96
N GLY A 97 11.13 -21.21 17.37
CA GLY A 97 9.74 -21.06 17.84
C GLY A 97 9.23 -19.62 17.79
N ALA A 98 9.59 -18.87 16.74
CA ALA A 98 9.13 -17.50 16.56
C ALA A 98 7.62 -17.46 16.30
N HIS A 99 6.94 -16.47 16.88
CA HIS A 99 5.56 -16.14 16.48
C HIS A 99 5.57 -15.53 15.08
N ILE A 100 4.95 -16.20 14.11
CA ILE A 100 4.89 -15.75 12.72
C ILE A 100 3.58 -15.01 12.50
N HIS A 101 3.67 -13.75 12.05
CA HIS A 101 2.48 -12.93 11.79
C HIS A 101 1.88 -13.19 10.41
N ALA A 102 2.72 -13.29 9.39
CA ALA A 102 2.35 -13.54 8.00
C ALA A 102 3.58 -13.98 7.21
N GLU A 103 3.36 -14.50 6.02
CA GLU A 103 4.42 -14.76 5.04
C GLU A 103 4.35 -13.74 3.91
N VAL A 104 5.50 -13.19 3.51
CA VAL A 104 5.61 -12.41 2.27
C VAL A 104 5.67 -13.41 1.11
N LEU A 105 4.63 -13.47 0.28
CA LEU A 105 4.58 -14.39 -0.85
C LEU A 105 5.20 -13.82 -2.12
N GLY A 106 5.00 -12.53 -2.35
CA GLY A 106 5.38 -11.91 -3.62
C GLY A 106 5.64 -10.43 -3.49
N PHE A 107 6.57 -9.97 -4.32
CA PHE A 107 6.90 -8.56 -4.49
C PHE A 107 6.99 -8.24 -5.97
N GLY A 108 6.37 -7.13 -6.37
CA GLY A 108 6.45 -6.59 -7.71
C GLY A 108 6.80 -5.12 -7.65
N THR A 109 7.76 -4.69 -8.47
CA THR A 109 8.08 -3.27 -8.64
C THR A 109 8.47 -2.96 -10.07
N ASN A 110 8.09 -1.77 -10.54
CA ASN A 110 8.48 -1.22 -11.83
C ASN A 110 8.44 0.31 -11.77
N SER A 111 8.58 0.95 -12.94
CA SER A 111 8.33 2.38 -13.07
C SER A 111 7.52 2.68 -14.33
N ASP A 112 6.72 3.75 -14.28
CA ASP A 112 5.92 4.26 -15.38
C ASP A 112 6.81 4.72 -16.56
N GLY A 113 7.93 5.38 -16.27
CA GLY A 113 8.89 5.86 -17.28
C GLY A 113 8.36 6.94 -18.23
N VAL A 114 7.20 7.57 -17.93
CA VAL A 114 6.53 8.54 -18.82
C VAL A 114 6.45 9.95 -18.23
N HIS A 115 5.91 10.11 -17.02
CA HIS A 115 5.70 11.42 -16.40
C HIS A 115 6.16 11.41 -14.94
N VAL A 116 6.63 12.57 -14.44
CA VAL A 116 7.12 12.68 -13.06
C VAL A 116 5.97 12.63 -12.05
N THR A 117 4.81 13.18 -12.38
CA THR A 117 3.69 13.34 -11.43
C THR A 117 2.36 12.75 -11.85
N GLN A 118 2.24 12.28 -13.09
CA GLN A 118 0.98 11.73 -13.60
C GLN A 118 1.13 10.21 -13.61
N PRO A 119 0.34 9.48 -12.82
CA PRO A 119 0.43 8.03 -12.73
C PRO A 119 -0.08 7.37 -14.02
N ASN A 120 0.44 6.19 -14.33
CA ASN A 120 -0.03 5.37 -15.45
C ASN A 120 -0.64 4.04 -14.97
N ALA A 121 -1.95 3.90 -15.19
CA ALA A 121 -2.71 2.73 -14.75
C ALA A 121 -2.19 1.39 -15.33
N GLU A 122 -1.66 1.37 -16.55
CA GLU A 122 -1.12 0.13 -17.15
C GLU A 122 0.12 -0.36 -16.40
N THR A 123 1.05 0.55 -16.08
CA THR A 123 2.30 0.20 -15.40
C THR A 123 2.07 -0.10 -13.92
N MET A 124 1.11 0.58 -13.27
CA MET A 124 0.62 0.20 -11.93
C MET A 124 0.06 -1.23 -11.94
N ALA A 125 -0.75 -1.58 -12.95
CA ALA A 125 -1.28 -2.94 -13.09
C ALA A 125 -0.17 -3.98 -13.34
N ILE A 126 0.87 -3.62 -14.09
CA ILE A 126 2.05 -4.49 -14.27
C ILE A 126 2.73 -4.78 -12.93
N ALA A 127 2.89 -3.79 -12.03
CA ALA A 127 3.49 -4.03 -10.71
C ALA A 127 2.69 -5.05 -9.88
N MET A 128 1.35 -4.96 -9.91
CA MET A 128 0.47 -5.95 -9.26
C MET A 128 0.64 -7.34 -9.89
N ARG A 129 0.70 -7.45 -11.22
CA ARG A 129 0.91 -8.72 -11.93
C ARG A 129 2.29 -9.33 -11.65
N LEU A 130 3.32 -8.51 -11.50
CA LEU A 130 4.66 -8.96 -11.11
C LEU A 130 4.63 -9.60 -9.71
N ALA A 131 3.96 -8.97 -8.75
CA ALA A 131 3.82 -9.52 -7.40
C ALA A 131 3.03 -10.85 -7.40
N LEU A 132 1.93 -10.92 -8.16
CA LEU A 132 1.14 -12.15 -8.35
C LEU A 132 1.96 -13.28 -8.98
N HIS A 133 2.77 -12.96 -9.99
CA HIS A 133 3.66 -13.91 -10.64
C HIS A 133 4.75 -14.42 -9.68
N ASP A 134 5.39 -13.54 -8.91
CA ASP A 134 6.39 -13.94 -7.91
C ASP A 134 5.78 -14.81 -6.80
N ALA A 135 4.57 -14.48 -6.36
CA ALA A 135 3.79 -15.25 -5.39
C ALA A 135 3.24 -16.57 -5.93
N ARG A 136 3.14 -16.73 -7.25
CA ARG A 136 2.39 -17.80 -7.93
C ARG A 136 0.94 -17.89 -7.45
N VAL A 137 0.31 -16.73 -7.29
CA VAL A 137 -1.07 -16.58 -6.81
C VAL A 137 -1.94 -16.08 -7.96
N ASP A 138 -3.11 -16.70 -8.15
CA ASP A 138 -4.13 -16.19 -9.07
C ASP A 138 -4.79 -14.91 -8.50
N PRO A 139 -5.07 -13.87 -9.31
CA PRO A 139 -5.75 -12.67 -8.84
C PRO A 139 -6.99 -12.92 -7.99
N GLN A 140 -7.79 -13.94 -8.31
CA GLN A 140 -9.04 -14.27 -7.60
C GLN A 140 -8.81 -14.78 -6.17
N ARG A 141 -7.59 -15.15 -5.82
CA ARG A 141 -7.23 -15.59 -4.46
C ARG A 141 -6.90 -14.43 -3.54
N VAL A 142 -6.64 -13.23 -4.07
CA VAL A 142 -6.43 -12.02 -3.27
C VAL A 142 -7.78 -11.50 -2.79
N GLY A 143 -8.09 -11.67 -1.51
CA GLY A 143 -9.42 -11.35 -0.97
C GLY A 143 -9.57 -9.90 -0.50
N TYR A 144 -8.48 -9.13 -0.42
CA TYR A 144 -8.52 -7.71 -0.09
C TYR A 144 -7.30 -6.99 -0.64
N ILE A 145 -7.53 -5.75 -1.06
CA ILE A 145 -6.50 -4.82 -1.53
C ILE A 145 -6.46 -3.62 -0.59
N ASN A 146 -5.30 -3.42 0.04
CA ASN A 146 -4.97 -2.16 0.66
C ASN A 146 -4.48 -1.21 -0.43
N ALA A 147 -5.30 -0.21 -0.72
CA ALA A 147 -5.00 0.78 -1.73
C ALA A 147 -3.93 1.75 -1.23
N HIS A 148 -3.18 2.32 -2.17
CA HIS A 148 -2.46 3.54 -1.93
C HIS A 148 -3.45 4.68 -1.64
N GLY A 149 -4.48 4.88 -2.45
CA GLY A 149 -5.63 5.76 -2.22
C GLY A 149 -5.31 7.08 -1.54
N THR A 150 -4.66 7.99 -2.26
CA THR A 150 -4.13 9.25 -1.70
C THR A 150 -5.17 10.36 -1.60
N ALA A 151 -6.36 10.17 -2.17
CA ALA A 151 -7.36 11.23 -2.34
C ALA A 151 -6.98 12.31 -3.35
N THR A 152 -5.96 12.06 -4.20
CA THR A 152 -5.64 12.94 -5.33
C THR A 152 -6.54 12.62 -6.53
N ASP A 153 -6.77 13.61 -7.40
CA ASP A 153 -7.68 13.44 -8.54
C ASP A 153 -7.21 12.32 -9.47
N HIS A 154 -6.01 12.44 -10.04
CA HIS A 154 -5.44 11.46 -10.98
C HIS A 154 -4.96 10.16 -10.32
N GLY A 155 -4.45 10.23 -9.09
CA GLY A 155 -3.93 9.06 -8.36
C GLY A 155 -5.00 7.99 -8.16
N ASP A 156 -6.11 8.39 -7.56
CA ASP A 156 -7.21 7.47 -7.24
C ASP A 156 -7.88 6.91 -8.50
N ILE A 157 -8.00 7.71 -9.57
CA ILE A 157 -8.54 7.26 -10.85
C ILE A 157 -7.63 6.19 -11.48
N ALA A 158 -6.34 6.47 -11.60
CA ALA A 158 -5.39 5.54 -12.21
C ALA A 158 -5.26 4.24 -11.40
N GLU A 159 -5.21 4.34 -10.07
CA GLU A 159 -5.12 3.18 -9.18
C GLU A 159 -6.32 2.26 -9.29
N THR A 160 -7.54 2.81 -9.28
CA THR A 160 -8.76 2.00 -9.34
C THR A 160 -8.90 1.33 -10.70
N GLN A 161 -8.53 1.99 -11.79
CA GLN A 161 -8.45 1.41 -13.13
C GLN A 161 -7.44 0.27 -13.22
N ALA A 162 -6.23 0.49 -12.68
CA ALA A 162 -5.19 -0.54 -12.61
C ALA A 162 -5.66 -1.76 -11.82
N THR A 163 -6.29 -1.52 -10.68
CA THR A 163 -6.83 -2.55 -9.79
C THR A 163 -7.92 -3.36 -10.51
N ARG A 164 -8.91 -2.71 -11.11
CA ARG A 164 -9.99 -3.38 -11.86
C ARG A 164 -9.44 -4.21 -13.02
N ALA A 165 -8.41 -3.72 -13.72
CA ALA A 165 -7.80 -4.45 -14.83
C ALA A 165 -7.10 -5.77 -14.40
N VAL A 166 -6.66 -5.87 -13.15
CA VAL A 166 -6.00 -7.05 -12.61
C VAL A 166 -6.99 -7.99 -11.91
N PHE A 167 -7.90 -7.43 -11.11
CA PHE A 167 -8.72 -8.19 -10.17
C PHE A 167 -10.22 -8.25 -10.53
N GLY A 168 -10.68 -7.42 -11.46
CA GLY A 168 -12.10 -7.27 -11.76
C GLY A 168 -12.82 -6.35 -10.77
N ALA A 169 -14.15 -6.35 -10.83
CA ALA A 169 -15.00 -5.38 -10.12
C ALA A 169 -15.32 -5.76 -8.66
N GLN A 170 -15.11 -7.02 -8.27
CA GLN A 170 -15.64 -7.56 -7.01
C GLN A 170 -14.61 -7.62 -5.88
N THR A 171 -13.38 -7.17 -6.10
CA THR A 171 -12.32 -7.29 -5.09
C THR A 171 -12.45 -6.19 -4.05
N PRO A 172 -12.57 -6.54 -2.75
CA PRO A 172 -12.66 -5.57 -1.68
C PRO A 172 -11.44 -4.66 -1.60
N ILE A 173 -11.66 -3.36 -1.46
CA ILE A 173 -10.60 -2.35 -1.42
C ILE A 173 -10.92 -1.22 -0.43
N SER A 174 -9.91 -0.75 0.29
CA SER A 174 -9.99 0.49 1.09
C SER A 174 -8.63 1.19 1.22
N SER A 175 -8.65 2.44 1.67
CA SER A 175 -7.43 3.24 1.93
C SER A 175 -7.31 3.63 3.40
N LEU A 176 -6.19 3.23 4.01
CA LEU A 176 -5.85 3.61 5.39
C LEU A 176 -5.41 5.08 5.50
N LYS A 177 -5.04 5.71 4.38
CA LYS A 177 -4.70 7.15 4.37
C LYS A 177 -5.89 8.03 4.70
N SER A 178 -7.11 7.51 4.61
CA SER A 178 -8.30 8.19 5.14
C SER A 178 -8.23 8.45 6.65
N TYR A 179 -7.46 7.66 7.41
CA TYR A 179 -7.27 7.85 8.86
C TYR A 179 -6.00 8.61 9.22
N THR A 180 -4.88 8.22 8.61
CA THR A 180 -3.54 8.69 9.01
C THR A 180 -3.00 9.80 8.14
N GLY A 181 -3.73 10.18 7.08
CA GLY A 181 -3.17 10.91 5.96
C GLY A 181 -2.12 10.10 5.20
N HIS A 182 -1.45 10.76 4.26
CA HIS A 182 -0.35 10.22 3.52
C HIS A 182 0.96 10.35 4.30
N THR A 183 1.34 9.28 5.00
CA THR A 183 2.56 9.22 5.84
C THR A 183 3.86 9.00 5.04
N LEU A 184 3.89 9.47 3.79
CA LEU A 184 5.08 9.50 2.92
C LEU A 184 5.86 8.17 2.90
N GLY A 185 7.16 8.19 3.16
CA GLY A 185 8.05 7.04 3.18
C GLY A 185 7.71 5.98 4.22
N ALA A 186 6.92 6.31 5.24
CA ALA A 186 6.41 5.34 6.22
C ALA A 186 5.22 4.53 5.71
N CYS A 187 4.49 5.03 4.70
CA CYS A 187 3.15 4.52 4.36
C CYS A 187 3.15 3.02 4.03
N GLY A 188 4.09 2.55 3.18
CA GLY A 188 4.15 1.13 2.82
C GLY A 188 4.39 0.18 3.99
N ALA A 189 5.05 0.61 5.07
CA ALA A 189 5.26 -0.23 6.26
C ALA A 189 4.04 -0.22 7.18
N LEU A 190 3.46 0.95 7.43
CA LEU A 190 2.25 1.09 8.24
C LEU A 190 1.06 0.37 7.59
N GLU A 191 0.93 0.48 6.28
CA GLU A 191 -0.13 -0.14 5.49
C GLU A 191 0.04 -1.65 5.39
N ALA A 192 1.26 -2.15 5.18
CA ALA A 192 1.55 -3.58 5.24
C ALA A 192 1.24 -4.17 6.63
N TRP A 193 1.69 -3.50 7.70
CA TRP A 193 1.42 -3.91 9.07
C TRP A 193 -0.08 -3.97 9.36
N ALA A 194 -0.82 -2.92 9.05
CA ALA A 194 -2.26 -2.87 9.25
C ALA A 194 -2.99 -3.93 8.40
N SER A 195 -2.59 -4.13 7.14
CA SER A 195 -3.17 -5.15 6.26
C SER A 195 -2.98 -6.57 6.79
N ILE A 196 -1.80 -6.86 7.36
CA ILE A 196 -1.53 -8.15 8.01
C ILE A 196 -2.45 -8.34 9.23
N ASN A 197 -2.64 -7.31 10.06
CA ASN A 197 -3.53 -7.45 11.24
C ASN A 197 -5.00 -7.56 10.84
N MET A 198 -5.48 -6.75 9.89
CA MET A 198 -6.84 -6.86 9.35
C MET A 198 -7.11 -8.27 8.78
N MET A 199 -6.15 -8.83 8.04
CA MET A 199 -6.23 -10.21 7.55
C MET A 199 -6.28 -11.23 8.69
N ARG A 200 -5.48 -11.09 9.74
CA ARG A 200 -5.45 -12.03 10.87
C ARG A 200 -6.70 -11.95 11.74
N GLU A 201 -7.27 -10.76 11.89
CA GLU A 201 -8.46 -10.51 12.71
C GLU A 201 -9.76 -10.76 11.94
N GLY A 202 -9.69 -10.92 10.60
CA GLY A 202 -10.84 -11.15 9.74
C GLY A 202 -11.75 -9.93 9.60
N TRP A 203 -11.28 -8.73 9.97
CA TRP A 203 -12.01 -7.48 9.87
C TRP A 203 -11.19 -6.42 9.16
N PHE A 204 -11.79 -5.76 8.17
CA PHE A 204 -11.16 -4.83 7.26
C PHE A 204 -11.77 -3.44 7.43
N ALA A 205 -10.89 -2.46 7.66
CA ALA A 205 -11.27 -1.08 7.87
C ALA A 205 -11.88 -0.46 6.59
N PRO A 206 -12.92 0.37 6.72
CA PRO A 206 -13.47 1.12 5.61
C PRO A 206 -12.57 2.30 5.25
N THR A 207 -12.69 2.82 4.04
CA THR A 207 -12.23 4.18 3.72
C THR A 207 -13.19 5.16 4.41
N ILE A 208 -12.72 5.92 5.41
CA ILE A 208 -13.54 6.98 6.01
C ILE A 208 -13.67 8.16 5.04
N ASN A 209 -14.73 8.96 5.22
CA ASN A 209 -15.03 10.09 4.34
C ASN A 209 -15.30 9.71 2.86
N LEU A 210 -15.66 8.45 2.59
CA LEU A 210 -16.14 8.00 1.28
C LEU A 210 -17.67 7.88 1.33
N ASP A 211 -18.35 8.95 0.90
CA ASP A 211 -19.81 9.06 0.89
C ASP A 211 -20.39 8.73 -0.50
N GLU A 212 -19.72 9.18 -1.56
CA GLU A 212 -20.11 8.95 -2.95
C GLU A 212 -18.87 8.62 -3.78
N VAL A 213 -18.81 7.42 -4.36
CA VAL A 213 -17.70 7.02 -5.22
C VAL A 213 -17.69 7.89 -6.48
N ASP A 214 -16.52 8.42 -6.84
CA ASP A 214 -16.33 9.16 -8.08
C ASP A 214 -16.58 8.25 -9.31
N GLU A 215 -17.48 8.65 -10.20
CA GLU A 215 -17.80 7.91 -11.44
C GLU A 215 -16.60 7.73 -12.38
N ARG A 216 -15.53 8.53 -12.20
CA ARG A 216 -14.27 8.40 -12.95
C ARG A 216 -13.37 7.30 -12.39
N CYS A 217 -13.54 6.93 -11.13
CA CYS A 217 -12.90 5.76 -10.54
C CYS A 217 -13.56 4.49 -11.09
N ALA A 218 -12.77 3.44 -11.26
CA ALA A 218 -13.28 2.19 -11.78
C ALA A 218 -14.22 1.53 -10.75
N GLU A 219 -15.27 0.84 -11.21
CA GLU A 219 -16.14 0.10 -10.28
C GLU A 219 -15.34 -1.05 -9.62
N LEU A 220 -15.30 -1.01 -8.30
CA LEU A 220 -14.65 -1.94 -7.38
C LEU A 220 -15.54 -2.11 -6.15
N ASP A 221 -15.22 -3.07 -5.30
CA ASP A 221 -15.93 -3.30 -4.05
C ASP A 221 -15.33 -2.44 -2.91
N TYR A 222 -15.61 -1.14 -2.94
CA TYR A 222 -15.12 -0.19 -1.95
C TYR A 222 -15.71 -0.47 -0.56
N ILE A 223 -14.86 -0.71 0.44
CA ILE A 223 -15.30 -0.90 1.82
C ILE A 223 -15.57 0.47 2.45
N THR A 224 -16.82 0.71 2.85
CA THR A 224 -17.30 1.95 3.49
C THR A 224 -18.03 1.66 4.81
N GLY A 225 -18.51 2.70 5.50
CA GLY A 225 -19.33 2.56 6.69
C GLY A 225 -18.57 2.05 7.90
N VAL A 226 -18.95 0.88 8.42
CA VAL A 226 -18.38 0.28 9.66
C VAL A 226 -17.27 -0.74 9.39
N GLY A 227 -16.76 -0.81 8.17
CA GLY A 227 -15.82 -1.85 7.74
C GLY A 227 -16.52 -3.14 7.37
N ARG A 228 -15.73 -4.20 7.20
CA ARG A 228 -16.25 -5.49 6.72
C ARG A 228 -15.51 -6.66 7.33
N THR A 229 -16.26 -7.65 7.81
CA THR A 229 -15.72 -8.96 8.13
C THR A 229 -15.54 -9.76 6.85
N LEU A 230 -14.31 -10.24 6.61
CA LEU A 230 -13.96 -11.05 5.44
C LEU A 230 -13.03 -12.18 5.90
N GLU A 231 -13.26 -13.38 5.40
CA GLU A 231 -12.30 -14.47 5.53
C GLU A 231 -11.42 -14.50 4.28
N THR A 232 -10.15 -14.19 4.44
CA THR A 232 -9.15 -14.32 3.38
C THR A 232 -7.78 -14.63 3.95
N ASP A 233 -7.05 -15.47 3.22
CA ASP A 233 -5.69 -15.86 3.58
C ASP A 233 -4.65 -15.06 2.80
N VAL A 234 -5.07 -14.23 1.83
CA VAL A 234 -4.14 -13.50 0.96
C VAL A 234 -4.62 -12.07 0.75
N VAL A 235 -3.75 -11.12 1.09
CA VAL A 235 -3.98 -9.68 0.90
C VAL A 235 -2.86 -9.06 0.08
N MET A 236 -3.21 -8.03 -0.69
CA MET A 236 -2.25 -7.22 -1.43
C MET A 236 -2.20 -5.80 -0.86
N SER A 237 -1.00 -5.24 -0.72
CA SER A 237 -0.77 -3.83 -0.35
C SER A 237 -0.02 -3.15 -1.47
N ASN A 238 -0.57 -2.05 -1.98
CA ASN A 238 -0.02 -1.33 -3.14
C ASN A 238 0.44 0.08 -2.75
N ASN A 239 1.59 0.50 -3.29
CA ASN A 239 2.09 1.86 -3.13
C ASN A 239 2.64 2.39 -4.46
N PHE A 240 2.28 3.63 -4.78
CA PHE A 240 2.63 4.29 -6.04
C PHE A 240 3.18 5.68 -5.71
N ALA A 241 4.45 5.92 -6.02
CA ALA A 241 5.13 7.17 -5.70
C ALA A 241 5.14 8.15 -6.88
N PHE A 242 5.23 9.43 -6.53
CA PHE A 242 5.75 10.45 -7.45
C PHE A 242 7.11 10.00 -8.03
N GLY A 243 7.32 10.28 -9.31
CA GLY A 243 8.37 9.66 -10.14
C GLY A 243 7.90 8.39 -10.85
N GLY A 244 6.65 7.97 -10.63
CA GLY A 244 6.04 6.80 -11.26
C GLY A 244 6.71 5.51 -10.81
N ILE A 245 7.14 5.40 -9.55
CA ILE A 245 7.68 4.14 -9.00
C ILE A 245 6.51 3.38 -8.38
N ASN A 246 6.33 2.14 -8.79
CA ASN A 246 5.20 1.32 -8.34
C ASN A 246 5.71 0.12 -7.54
N THR A 247 4.98 -0.24 -6.50
CA THR A 247 5.24 -1.44 -5.70
C THR A 247 3.94 -2.14 -5.35
N SER A 248 3.99 -3.46 -5.33
CA SER A 248 2.91 -4.33 -4.87
C SER A 248 3.49 -5.44 -4.01
N LEU A 249 2.92 -5.65 -2.83
CA LEU A 249 3.34 -6.68 -1.87
C LEU A 249 2.15 -7.62 -1.61
N ILE A 250 2.41 -8.92 -1.59
CA ILE A 250 1.41 -9.94 -1.28
C ILE A 250 1.80 -10.63 0.02
N PHE A 251 0.87 -10.67 0.97
CA PHE A 251 1.03 -11.35 2.25
C PHE A 251 0.04 -12.51 2.38
N ARG A 252 0.48 -13.61 2.99
CA ARG A 252 -0.36 -14.75 3.34
C ARG A 252 -0.55 -14.86 4.85
N ARG A 253 -1.77 -15.17 5.27
CA ARG A 253 -2.11 -15.57 6.64
C ARG A 253 -1.24 -16.78 7.03
N TRP A 254 -0.62 -16.72 8.19
CA TRP A 254 0.12 -17.85 8.72
C TRP A 254 -0.80 -18.69 9.61
N ASP A 255 -1.10 -19.90 9.16
CA ASP A 255 -1.81 -20.91 9.96
C ASP A 255 -0.77 -21.91 10.49
N GLU A 256 -0.83 -22.20 11.80
CA GLU A 256 0.08 -23.13 12.49
C GLU A 256 -0.03 -24.57 12.01
#